data_AF-A0A7S2PT87-F1
#
_entry.id   AF-A0A7S2PT87-F1
#
_cell.length_a   1.000
_cell.length_b   1.000
_cell.length_c   1.000
_cell.angle_alpha   90.00
_cell.angle_beta   90.00
_cell.angle_gamma   90.00
#
_symmetry.space_group_name_H-M   'P 1'
#
loop_
_entity.id
_entity.type
_entity.pdbx_description
1 polymer ?
#
loop_
_entity_poly.entity_id
_entity_poly.type
_entity_poly.pdbx_seq_one_letter_code
_entity_poly.pdbx_strand_id
1 'polypeptide(L)'
;GIRDLRTDRLGKLQAICGTVTRTTEVKPELLVGTFQCNECNREVSGVVQQFKVTQPAVCPTRNCGNRSNWTLMGESRTTRWGDWQKIRLQENENEVPNGAMPRSIDVIVRDENCDLCKPGDKVMITGSLIVVPDV
;
A
#
# COMPACT_ATOMS: atom_id res chain seq x y z
N GLY A 1 -20.34 -6.58 6.13
CA GLY A 1 -20.04 -5.13 6.03
C GLY A 1 -18.74 -4.79 6.72
N ILE A 2 -18.44 -3.49 6.87
CA ILE A 2 -17.18 -3.00 7.49
C ILE A 2 -17.03 -3.49 8.94
N ARG A 3 -18.14 -3.60 9.70
CA ARG A 3 -18.19 -4.21 11.04
C ARG A 3 -17.71 -5.66 11.14
N ASP A 4 -17.78 -6.43 10.06
CA ASP A 4 -17.43 -7.86 10.06
C ASP A 4 -15.95 -8.10 9.75
N LEU A 5 -15.19 -7.03 9.48
CA LEU A 5 -13.75 -7.11 9.27
C LEU A 5 -13.06 -7.37 10.62
N ARG A 6 -12.69 -8.63 10.82
CA ARG A 6 -11.99 -9.15 12.00
C ARG A 6 -10.76 -9.94 11.58
N THR A 7 -9.96 -10.37 12.56
CA THR A 7 -8.69 -11.10 12.36
C THR A 7 -8.85 -12.40 11.58
N ASP A 8 -10.01 -13.07 11.65
CA ASP A 8 -10.33 -14.27 10.87
C ASP A 8 -10.46 -14.02 9.36
N ARG A 9 -10.58 -12.75 8.95
CA ARG A 9 -10.66 -12.29 7.55
C ARG A 9 -9.33 -11.76 7.01
N LEU A 10 -8.26 -11.76 7.82
CA LEU A 10 -6.95 -11.30 7.39
C LEU A 10 -6.44 -12.12 6.18
N GLY A 11 -5.98 -11.43 5.14
CA GLY A 11 -5.44 -12.04 3.92
C GLY A 11 -6.47 -12.72 3.00
N LYS A 12 -7.75 -12.74 3.38
CA LYS A 12 -8.83 -13.32 2.56
C LYS A 12 -9.45 -12.24 1.68
N LEU A 13 -9.79 -12.62 0.44
CA LEU A 13 -10.53 -11.75 -0.47
C LEU A 13 -11.95 -11.55 0.04
N GLN A 14 -12.36 -10.29 0.20
CA GLN A 14 -13.66 -9.88 0.72
C GLN A 14 -14.18 -8.69 -0.07
N ALA A 15 -15.51 -8.61 -0.22
CA ALA A 15 -16.19 -7.44 -0.74
C ALA A 15 -16.80 -6.63 0.41
N ILE A 16 -16.60 -5.32 0.39
CA ILE A 16 -17.20 -4.37 1.34
C ILE A 16 -17.94 -3.28 0.59
N CYS A 17 -19.11 -2.93 1.11
CA CYS A 17 -19.92 -1.83 0.59
C CYS A 17 -19.79 -0.63 1.54
N GLY A 18 -19.83 0.58 0.99
CA GLY A 18 -19.84 1.79 1.78
C GLY A 18 -19.88 3.06 0.93
N THR A 19 -19.98 4.19 1.61
CA THR A 19 -19.92 5.52 1.00
C THR A 19 -18.51 6.09 1.14
N VAL A 20 -17.94 6.60 0.06
CA VAL A 20 -16.64 7.28 0.09
C VAL A 20 -16.79 8.64 0.79
N THR A 21 -16.01 8.87 1.83
CA THR A 21 -16.05 10.13 2.60
C THR A 21 -14.92 11.07 2.24
N ARG A 22 -13.74 10.52 1.92
CA ARG A 22 -12.55 11.29 1.59
C ARG A 22 -11.62 10.47 0.71
N THR A 23 -10.98 11.11 -0.24
CA THR A 23 -9.89 10.55 -1.03
C THR A 23 -8.65 11.41 -0.82
N THR A 24 -7.46 10.81 -0.83
CA THR A 24 -6.19 11.55 -0.89
C THR A 24 -5.83 11.84 -2.34
N GLU A 25 -4.86 12.73 -2.55
CA GLU A 25 -4.16 12.81 -3.83
C GLU A 25 -3.48 11.47 -4.17
N VAL A 26 -3.37 11.18 -5.46
CA VAL A 26 -2.60 10.06 -5.98
C VAL A 26 -1.12 10.36 -5.77
N LYS A 27 -0.39 9.40 -5.20
CA LYS A 27 1.04 9.52 -4.92
C LYS A 27 1.80 8.34 -5.53
N PRO A 28 3.07 8.51 -5.89
CA PRO A 28 3.90 7.39 -6.32
C PRO A 28 4.24 6.48 -5.13
N GLU A 29 4.16 5.16 -5.34
CA GLU A 29 4.64 4.08 -4.47
C GLU A 29 5.82 3.40 -5.15
N LEU A 30 6.93 3.21 -4.43
CA LEU A 30 8.02 2.36 -4.90
C LEU A 30 7.58 0.90 -4.75
N LEU A 31 7.42 0.16 -5.84
CA LEU A 31 7.02 -1.26 -5.83
C LEU A 31 8.23 -2.19 -5.82
N VAL A 32 9.22 -1.88 -6.67
CA VAL A 32 10.48 -2.61 -6.78
C VAL A 32 11.61 -1.60 -6.85
N GLY A 33 12.54 -1.66 -5.90
CA GLY A 33 13.70 -0.78 -5.84
C GLY A 33 14.94 -1.42 -6.46
N THR A 34 15.72 -0.61 -7.16
CA THR A 34 17.12 -0.90 -7.49
C THR A 34 18.02 -0.06 -6.60
N PHE A 35 18.96 -0.69 -5.92
CA PHE A 35 19.85 -0.02 -4.97
C PHE A 35 21.30 -0.16 -5.41
N GLN A 36 22.05 0.92 -5.37
CA GLN A 36 23.49 0.92 -5.58
C GLN A 36 24.21 0.85 -4.24
N CYS A 37 25.18 -0.05 -4.13
CA CYS A 37 26.09 -0.11 -2.99
C CYS A 37 27.12 1.03 -3.09
N ASN A 38 27.19 1.89 -2.07
CA ASN A 38 28.12 3.03 -2.07
C ASN A 38 29.59 2.65 -1.79
N GLU A 39 29.88 1.40 -1.46
CA GLU A 39 31.26 0.92 -1.25
C GLU A 39 31.88 0.36 -2.54
N CYS A 40 31.13 -0.45 -3.29
CA CYS A 40 31.64 -1.14 -4.49
C CYS A 40 30.92 -0.76 -5.78
N ASN A 41 29.98 0.20 -5.72
CA ASN A 41 29.15 0.70 -6.84
C ASN A 41 28.31 -0.39 -7.54
N ARG A 42 28.16 -1.57 -6.93
CA ARG A 42 27.34 -2.67 -7.44
C ARG A 42 25.87 -2.32 -7.33
N GLU A 43 25.13 -2.48 -8.42
CA GLU A 43 23.67 -2.38 -8.43
C GLU A 43 23.02 -3.71 -8.01
N VAL A 44 21.99 -3.60 -7.18
CA VAL A 44 21.13 -4.68 -6.70
C VAL A 44 19.70 -4.34 -7.06
N SER A 45 19.18 -5.00 -8.09
CA SER A 45 17.81 -4.84 -8.57
C SER A 45 16.86 -5.90 -7.99
N GLY A 46 15.55 -5.69 -8.14
CA GLY A 46 14.55 -6.67 -7.76
C GLY A 46 14.17 -6.66 -6.27
N VAL A 47 14.49 -5.59 -5.54
CA VAL A 47 14.15 -5.48 -4.12
C VAL A 47 12.68 -5.07 -3.99
N VAL A 48 11.80 -6.03 -3.71
CA VAL A 48 10.36 -5.79 -3.52
C VAL A 48 10.14 -4.93 -2.28
N GLN A 49 9.25 -3.95 -2.40
CA GLN A 49 8.89 -3.04 -1.33
C GLN A 49 7.51 -3.40 -0.77
N GLN A 50 7.33 -3.22 0.54
CA GLN A 50 6.06 -3.47 1.22
C GLN A 50 5.82 -2.37 2.25
N PHE A 51 5.03 -1.36 1.89
CA PHE A 51 4.63 -0.21 2.74
C PHE A 51 5.77 0.66 3.30
N LYS A 52 7.03 0.24 3.15
CA LYS A 52 8.23 0.95 3.57
C LYS A 52 9.37 0.68 2.60
N VAL A 53 10.31 1.63 2.54
CA VAL A 53 11.55 1.45 1.78
C VAL A 53 12.42 0.42 2.49
N THR A 54 12.60 -0.72 1.84
CA THR A 54 13.43 -1.83 2.30
C THR A 54 14.68 -1.91 1.41
N GLN A 55 15.84 -1.87 2.04
CA GLN A 55 17.14 -1.97 1.39
C GLN A 55 17.64 -3.42 1.39
N PRO A 56 18.58 -3.80 0.50
CA PRO A 56 19.22 -5.10 0.56
C PRO A 56 19.94 -5.32 1.90
N ALA A 57 19.82 -6.53 2.47
CA ALA A 57 20.45 -6.85 3.76
C ALA A 57 21.99 -6.92 3.70
N VAL A 58 22.55 -7.33 2.56
CA VAL A 58 23.99 -7.41 2.34
C VAL A 58 24.32 -7.24 0.86
N CYS A 59 25.50 -6.69 0.57
CA CYS A 59 26.02 -6.63 -0.79
C CYS A 59 26.30 -8.04 -1.34
N PRO A 60 25.83 -8.37 -2.56
CA PRO A 60 26.08 -9.69 -3.18
C PRO A 60 27.52 -9.83 -3.71
N THR A 61 28.30 -8.75 -3.72
CA THR A 61 29.70 -8.77 -4.16
C THR A 61 30.58 -9.42 -3.10
N ARG A 62 31.30 -10.49 -3.45
CA ARG A 62 32.13 -11.28 -2.51
C ARG A 62 33.16 -10.47 -1.71
N ASN A 63 33.66 -9.38 -2.28
CA ASN A 63 34.69 -8.53 -1.67
C ASN A 63 34.12 -7.27 -1.00
N CYS A 64 32.79 -7.16 -0.86
CA CYS A 64 32.12 -6.02 -0.25
C CYS A 64 31.20 -6.50 0.88
N GLY A 65 31.42 -5.96 2.08
CA GLY A 65 30.69 -6.31 3.29
C GLY A 65 29.53 -5.39 3.62
N ASN A 66 29.20 -4.43 2.74
CA ASN A 66 28.19 -3.40 2.99
C ASN A 66 26.82 -3.98 3.40
N ARG A 67 26.21 -3.38 4.42
CA ARG A 67 24.88 -3.75 4.95
C ARG A 67 23.90 -2.59 5.04
N SER A 68 24.39 -1.34 5.06
CA SER A 68 23.56 -0.17 5.37
C SER A 68 23.73 0.99 4.39
N ASN A 69 24.84 1.05 3.65
CA ASN A 69 25.17 2.19 2.81
C ASN A 69 24.65 1.98 1.38
N TRP A 70 23.35 2.23 1.19
CA TRP A 70 22.63 2.01 -0.07
C TRP A 70 22.04 3.30 -0.61
N THR A 71 22.18 3.52 -1.91
CA THR A 71 21.52 4.61 -2.64
C THR A 71 20.41 4.03 -3.52
N LEU A 72 19.19 4.55 -3.41
CA LEU A 72 18.09 4.17 -4.30
C LEU A 72 18.33 4.75 -5.69
N MET A 73 18.43 3.89 -6.70
CA MET A 73 18.53 4.27 -8.11
C MET A 73 17.12 4.43 -8.68
N GLY A 74 16.49 5.58 -8.40
CA GLY A 74 15.09 5.87 -8.78
C GLY A 74 14.83 5.86 -10.28
N GLU A 75 15.83 6.26 -11.08
CA GLU A 75 15.77 6.37 -12.55
C GLU A 75 16.18 5.07 -13.27
N SER A 76 16.61 4.04 -12.52
CA SER A 76 17.03 2.77 -13.13
C SER A 76 15.84 2.07 -13.80
N ARG A 77 16.09 1.46 -14.97
CA ARG A 77 15.07 0.70 -15.73
C ARG A 77 14.48 -0.48 -14.95
N THR A 78 15.20 -0.99 -13.96
CA THR A 78 14.74 -2.10 -13.11
C THR A 78 13.98 -1.63 -11.87
N THR A 79 13.97 -0.32 -11.60
CA THR A 79 13.14 0.28 -10.56
C THR A 79 11.72 0.45 -11.08
N ARG A 80 10.74 -0.02 -10.32
CA ARG A 80 9.31 0.07 -10.67
C ARG A 80 8.58 0.92 -9.66
N TRP A 81 7.91 1.92 -10.18
CA TRP A 81 6.97 2.76 -9.47
C TRP A 81 5.55 2.32 -9.84
N GLY A 82 4.61 2.55 -8.93
CA GLY A 82 3.18 2.41 -9.15
C GLY A 82 2.44 3.57 -8.51
N ASP A 83 1.18 3.74 -8.87
CA ASP A 83 0.35 4.78 -8.28
C ASP A 83 -0.42 4.19 -7.10
N TRP A 84 -0.54 4.96 -6.02
CA TRP A 84 -1.38 4.58 -4.89
C TRP A 84 -2.21 5.76 -4.41
N GLN A 85 -3.38 5.43 -3.87
CA GLN A 85 -4.29 6.39 -3.28
C GLN A 85 -4.96 5.77 -2.06
N LYS A 86 -5.22 6.60 -1.04
CA LYS A 86 -6.00 6.22 0.13
C LYS A 86 -7.43 6.76 0.01
N ILE A 87 -8.39 5.88 0.18
CA ILE A 87 -9.82 6.17 0.18
C ILE A 87 -10.37 5.85 1.57
N ARG A 88 -11.06 6.81 2.20
CA ARG A 88 -11.78 6.57 3.46
C ARG A 88 -13.22 6.19 3.16
N LEU A 89 -13.55 4.93 3.43
CA LEU A 89 -14.87 4.36 3.23
C LEU A 89 -15.64 4.35 4.56
N GLN A 90 -16.91 4.75 4.53
CA GLN A 90 -17.81 4.69 5.68
C GLN A 90 -18.96 3.71 5.41
N GLU A 91 -19.46 3.08 6.47
CA GLU A 91 -20.65 2.23 6.40
C GLU A 91 -21.86 2.98 5.82
N ASN A 92 -22.68 2.26 5.05
CA ASN A 92 -23.95 2.80 4.57
C ASN A 92 -24.91 2.96 5.75
N GLU A 93 -25.75 3.99 5.71
CA GLU A 93 -26.75 4.28 6.76
C GLU A 93 -27.65 3.07 7.06
N ASN A 94 -28.00 2.29 6.03
CA ASN A 94 -28.84 1.10 6.15
C ASN A 94 -28.18 -0.05 6.95
N GLU A 95 -26.86 -0.06 7.07
CA GLU A 95 -26.09 -1.09 7.80
C GLU A 95 -25.73 -0.66 9.23
N VAL A 96 -25.99 0.59 9.60
CA VAL A 96 -25.68 1.14 10.92
C VAL A 96 -26.80 0.79 11.89
N PRO A 97 -26.51 0.11 13.02
CA PRO A 97 -27.51 -0.15 14.06
C PRO A 97 -28.04 1.15 14.68
N ASN A 98 -29.33 1.16 15.02
CA ASN A 98 -29.97 2.30 15.67
C ASN A 98 -29.18 2.75 16.92
N GLY A 99 -28.83 4.03 16.98
CA GLY A 99 -28.08 4.63 18.08
C GLY A 99 -26.56 4.40 18.06
N ALA A 100 -26.01 3.73 17.04
CA ALA A 100 -24.57 3.56 16.88
C ALA A 100 -23.95 4.60 15.93
N MET A 101 -22.69 4.96 16.17
CA MET A 101 -21.90 5.75 15.22
C MET A 101 -21.51 4.87 14.01
N PRO A 102 -21.58 5.38 12.76
CA PRO A 102 -21.06 4.67 11.59
C PRO A 102 -19.56 4.44 11.72
N ARG A 103 -19.08 3.26 11.32
CA ARG A 103 -17.64 2.99 11.26
C ARG A 103 -17.06 3.42 9.93
N SER A 104 -15.79 3.79 9.94
CA SER A 104 -15.01 4.05 8.73
C SER A 104 -13.78 3.15 8.69
N ILE A 105 -13.31 2.86 7.48
CA ILE A 105 -12.06 2.16 7.22
C ILE A 105 -11.28 2.86 6.11
N ASP A 106 -9.96 2.85 6.22
CA ASP A 106 -9.09 3.31 5.14
C ASP A 106 -8.83 2.14 4.18
N VAL A 107 -9.03 2.39 2.90
CA VAL A 107 -8.79 1.46 1.80
C VAL A 107 -7.65 2.02 0.95
N ILE A 108 -6.65 1.18 0.67
CA ILE A 108 -5.55 1.51 -0.24
C ILE A 108 -5.92 0.94 -1.61
N VAL A 109 -6.01 1.80 -2.62
CA VAL A 109 -6.17 1.42 -4.03
C VAL A 109 -4.87 1.70 -4.78
N ARG A 110 -4.62 0.92 -5.83
CA ARG A 110 -3.39 0.99 -6.63
C ARG A 110 -3.68 1.03 -8.11
N ASP A 111 -2.75 1.64 -8.84
CA ASP A 111 -2.69 1.69 -10.30
C ASP A 111 -4.02 2.17 -10.92
N GLU A 112 -4.63 1.38 -11.78
CA GLU A 112 -5.87 1.70 -12.51
C GLU A 112 -7.07 1.98 -11.58
N ASN A 113 -7.01 1.57 -10.32
CA ASN A 113 -8.07 1.82 -9.35
C ASN A 113 -7.96 3.20 -8.67
N CYS A 114 -6.89 3.94 -8.91
CA CYS A 114 -6.72 5.30 -8.43
C CYS A 114 -7.63 6.27 -9.21
N ASP A 115 -8.13 7.30 -8.52
CA ASP A 115 -8.99 8.37 -9.05
C ASP A 115 -10.35 7.92 -9.64
N LEU A 116 -10.73 6.66 -9.45
CA LEU A 116 -12.04 6.15 -9.90
C LEU A 116 -13.21 6.61 -9.04
N CYS A 117 -13.00 6.77 -7.74
CA CYS A 117 -14.07 7.04 -6.78
C CYS A 117 -13.98 8.48 -6.25
N LYS A 118 -15.13 9.14 -6.08
CA LYS A 118 -15.23 10.50 -5.54
C LYS A 118 -15.96 10.51 -4.19
N PRO A 119 -15.70 11.52 -3.32
CA PRO A 119 -16.47 11.70 -2.10
C PRO A 119 -17.98 11.78 -2.38
N GLY A 120 -18.76 10.99 -1.65
CA GLY A 120 -20.21 10.82 -1.82
C GLY A 120 -20.62 9.55 -2.57
N ASP A 121 -19.70 8.93 -3.31
CA ASP A 121 -20.03 7.73 -4.10
C ASP A 121 -20.30 6.52 -3.20
N LYS A 122 -21.35 5.77 -3.53
CA LYS A 122 -21.63 4.46 -2.93
C LYS A 122 -20.97 3.39 -3.77
N VAL A 123 -19.98 2.71 -3.19
CA VAL A 123 -19.11 1.77 -3.91
C VAL A 123 -19.07 0.41 -3.22
N MET A 124 -18.84 -0.61 -4.03
CA MET A 124 -18.48 -1.95 -3.57
C MET A 124 -17.02 -2.19 -3.92
N ILE A 125 -16.19 -2.37 -2.90
CA ILE A 125 -14.75 -2.59 -3.05
C ILE A 125 -14.44 -4.05 -2.76
N THR A 126 -13.73 -4.70 -3.66
CA THR A 126 -13.23 -6.06 -3.48
C THR A 126 -11.73 -6.03 -3.23
N GLY A 127 -11.27 -6.63 -2.14
CA GLY A 127 -9.86 -6.65 -1.78
C GLY A 127 -9.57 -7.53 -0.58
N SER A 128 -8.34 -7.48 -0.08
CA SER A 128 -7.91 -8.27 1.08
C SER A 128 -7.59 -7.38 2.27
N LEU A 129 -8.03 -7.80 3.45
CA LEU A 129 -7.67 -7.13 4.70
C LEU A 129 -6.19 -7.37 5.01
N ILE A 130 -5.44 -6.29 5.16
CA ILE A 130 -4.00 -6.31 5.44
C ILE A 130 -3.71 -5.51 6.72
N VAL A 131 -2.59 -5.84 7.37
CA VAL A 131 -2.05 -5.03 8.47
C VAL A 131 -1.04 -4.07 7.88
N VAL A 132 -1.26 -2.77 8.09
CA VAL A 132 -0.26 -1.74 7.80
C VAL A 132 0.37 -1.35 9.13
N PRO A 133 1.70 -1.46 9.29
CA PRO A 133 2.36 -1.04 10.52
C PRO A 133 2.29 0.48 10.65
N ASP A 134 1.85 0.97 11.81
CA ASP A 134 2.01 2.39 12.20
C ASP A 134 3.48 2.60 12.56
N VAL A 135 4.26 3.24 11.67
CA VAL A 135 5.67 3.61 11.89
C VAL A 135 5.80 5.13 11.89
#